data_AF-A0A7C1KIA9-F1
#
_entry.id   AF-A0A7C1KIA9-F1
#
_cell.length_a   1.000
_cell.length_b   1.000
_cell.length_c   1.000
_cell.angle_alpha   90.00
_cell.angle_beta   90.00
_cell.angle_gamma   90.00
#
_symmetry.space_group_name_H-M   'P 1'
#
loop_
_entity.id
_entity.type
_entity.pdbx_description
1 polymer ?
#
loop_
_entity_poly.entity_id
_entity_poly.type
_entity_poly.pdbx_seq_one_letter_code
_entity_poly.pdbx_strand_id
1 'polypeptide(L)'
;MSTNAQEAKHRRQLAAIMEHIAEMKKPPEQRDKSKLLPGRELIRFRRRCRICGRGRAVYRKFGICRICFRTLASDGMIPGVRKASW
;
A
#
# COMPACT_ATOMS: atom_id res chain seq x y z
N MET A 1 -3.15 2.85 -23.51
CA MET A 1 -4.37 2.01 -23.59
C MET A 1 -4.44 1.21 -22.31
N SER A 2 -5.44 1.42 -21.44
CA SER A 2 -5.58 0.62 -20.22
C SER A 2 -5.90 -0.82 -20.60
N THR A 3 -5.26 -1.78 -19.94
CA THR A 3 -5.56 -3.19 -20.15
C THR A 3 -6.91 -3.55 -19.52
N ASN A 4 -7.63 -4.54 -20.06
CA ASN A 4 -8.90 -5.03 -19.52
C ASN A 4 -8.82 -5.34 -18.00
N ALA A 5 -7.64 -5.74 -17.50
CA ALA A 5 -7.37 -5.97 -16.08
C ALA A 5 -7.32 -4.67 -15.24
N GLN A 6 -6.77 -3.58 -15.78
CA GLN A 6 -6.75 -2.27 -15.11
C GLN A 6 -8.17 -1.70 -15.00
N GLU A 7 -8.99 -1.88 -16.03
CA GLU A 7 -10.40 -1.46 -16.01
C GLU A 7 -11.23 -2.29 -15.02
N ALA A 8 -11.00 -3.60 -14.94
CA ALA A 8 -11.66 -4.46 -13.96
C ALA A 8 -11.32 -4.05 -12.52
N LYS A 9 -10.06 -3.71 -12.25
CA LYS A 9 -9.62 -3.21 -10.93
C LYS A 9 -10.27 -1.87 -10.59
N HIS A 10 -10.32 -0.95 -11.55
CA HIS A 10 -10.94 0.36 -11.38
C HIS A 10 -12.44 0.25 -11.10
N ARG A 11 -13.16 -0.62 -11.84
CA ARG A 11 -14.60 -0.88 -11.60
C ARG A 11 -14.88 -1.41 -10.19
N ARG A 12 -14.04 -2.34 -9.68
CA ARG A 12 -14.15 -2.84 -8.30
C ARG A 12 -13.93 -1.74 -7.26
N GLN A 13 -12.98 -0.84 -7.51
CA GLN A 13 -12.71 0.30 -6.62
C GLN A 13 -13.88 1.28 -6.61
N LEU A 14 -14.44 1.61 -7.78
CA LEU A 14 -15.61 2.49 -7.88
C LEU A 14 -16.84 1.89 -7.16
N ALA A 15 -17.09 0.59 -7.31
CA ALA A 15 -18.18 -0.10 -6.62
C ALA A 15 -18.04 0.00 -5.08
N ALA A 16 -16.84 -0.23 -4.54
CA ALA A 16 -16.58 -0.10 -3.10
C ALA A 16 -16.76 1.35 -2.58
N ILE A 17 -16.41 2.35 -3.40
CA ILE A 17 -16.63 3.77 -3.06
C ILE A 17 -18.13 4.11 -3.07
N MET A 18 -18.87 3.62 -4.06
CA MET A 18 -20.32 3.84 -4.17
C MET A 18 -21.06 3.25 -2.96
N GLU A 19 -20.68 2.04 -2.53
CA GLU A 19 -21.23 1.40 -1.33
C GLU A 19 -20.97 2.25 -0.07
N HIS A 20 -19.74 2.76 0.08
CA HIS A 20 -19.38 3.62 1.19
C HIS A 20 -20.18 4.94 1.22
N ILE A 21 -20.37 5.58 0.06
CA ILE A 21 -21.17 6.82 -0.07
C ILE A 21 -22.63 6.55 0.28
N ALA A 22 -23.19 5.42 -0.17
CA ALA A 22 -24.55 5.02 0.15
C ALA A 22 -24.74 4.83 1.67
N GLU A 23 -23.76 4.22 2.35
CA GLU A 23 -23.80 4.04 3.80
C GLU A 23 -23.69 5.37 4.56
N MET A 24 -22.81 6.28 4.13
CA MET A 24 -22.64 7.60 4.75
C MET A 24 -23.89 8.49 4.64
N LYS A 25 -24.70 8.30 3.59
CA LYS A 25 -25.96 9.04 3.39
C LYS A 25 -27.04 8.68 4.41
N LYS A 26 -26.94 7.52 5.07
CA LYS A 26 -27.88 7.11 6.13
C LYS A 26 -27.76 8.01 7.37
N PRO A 27 -28.84 8.21 8.13
CA PRO A 27 -28.79 8.87 9.43
C PRO A 27 -27.80 8.14 10.37
N PRO A 28 -27.09 8.86 11.24
CA PRO A 28 -25.95 8.34 12.00
C PRO A 28 -26.27 7.15 12.90
N GLU A 29 -27.50 7.03 13.38
CA GLU A 29 -27.98 5.92 14.23
C GLU A 29 -28.06 4.58 13.49
N GLN A 30 -28.27 4.60 12.16
CA GLN A 30 -28.48 3.39 11.34
C GLN A 30 -27.26 3.01 10.50
N ARG A 31 -26.11 3.63 10.74
CA ARG A 31 -24.89 3.37 9.96
C ARG A 31 -24.21 2.10 10.45
N ASP A 32 -24.00 1.16 9.53
CA ASP A 32 -23.18 0.00 9.80
C ASP A 32 -21.69 0.37 9.68
N LYS A 33 -20.99 0.44 10.81
CA LYS A 33 -19.56 0.79 10.87
C LYS A 33 -18.67 -0.21 10.15
N SER A 34 -19.12 -1.45 9.96
CA SER A 34 -18.34 -2.48 9.26
C SER A 34 -18.23 -2.20 7.75
N LYS A 35 -19.23 -1.51 7.19
CA LYS A 35 -19.32 -1.15 5.76
C LYS A 35 -18.66 0.19 5.43
N LEU A 36 -18.28 0.95 6.46
CA LEU A 36 -17.53 2.18 6.26
C LEU A 36 -16.08 1.84 5.92
N LEU A 37 -15.56 2.46 4.85
CA LEU A 37 -14.13 2.43 4.57
C LEU A 37 -13.37 2.87 5.84
N PRO A 38 -12.33 2.13 6.27
CA PRO A 38 -11.65 2.39 7.54
C PRO A 38 -10.81 3.67 7.47
N GLY A 39 -11.46 4.83 7.61
CA GLY A 39 -10.84 6.14 7.39
C GLY A 39 -9.70 6.44 8.36
N ARG A 40 -9.81 6.01 9.62
CA ARG A 40 -8.77 6.22 10.65
C ARG A 40 -7.69 5.13 10.65
N GLU A 41 -8.04 3.90 10.30
CA GLU A 41 -7.15 2.74 10.34
C GLU A 41 -6.15 2.75 9.17
N LEU A 42 -6.56 3.21 7.99
CA LEU A 42 -5.68 3.34 6.82
C LEU A 42 -4.55 4.35 7.04
N ILE A 43 -4.81 5.44 7.77
CA ILE A 43 -3.81 6.46 8.12
C ILE A 43 -2.75 5.90 9.09
N ARG A 44 -3.11 4.90 9.90
CA ARG A 44 -2.20 4.26 10.87
C ARG A 44 -1.24 3.25 10.22
N PHE A 45 -1.51 2.81 8.99
CA PHE A 45 -0.61 1.89 8.30
C PHE A 45 0.73 2.53 7.97
N ARG A 46 1.79 2.06 8.63
CA ARG A 46 3.17 2.43 8.35
C ARG A 46 3.87 1.28 7.63
N ARG A 47 4.54 1.59 6.52
CA ARG A 47 5.42 0.63 5.84
C ARG A 47 6.58 0.25 6.76
N ARG A 48 6.64 -1.03 7.12
CA ARG A 48 7.75 -1.66 7.85
C ARG A 48 8.60 -2.47 6.88
N CYS A 49 9.89 -2.64 7.22
CA CYS A 49 10.76 -3.57 6.51
C CYS A 49 10.19 -4.99 6.61
N ARG A 50 10.09 -5.70 5.48
CA ARG A 50 9.60 -7.08 5.44
C ARG A 50 10.54 -8.10 6.09
N ILE A 51 11.82 -7.76 6.25
CA ILE A 51 12.85 -8.66 6.83
C ILE A 51 13.00 -8.41 8.33
N CYS A 52 13.28 -7.16 8.72
CA CYS A 52 13.62 -6.82 10.11
C CYS A 52 12.56 -5.99 10.85
N GLY A 53 11.41 -5.68 10.23
CA GLY A 53 10.33 -4.92 10.86
C GLY A 53 10.61 -3.42 11.10
N ARG A 54 11.76 -2.89 10.70
CA ARG A 54 12.12 -1.48 10.90
C ARG A 54 11.09 -0.53 10.30
N GLY A 55 10.57 0.40 11.11
CA GLY A 55 9.46 1.29 10.74
C GLY A 55 9.84 2.60 10.04
N ARG A 56 11.13 2.86 9.78
CA ARG A 56 11.60 4.09 9.10
C ARG A 56 12.60 3.75 8.00
N ALA A 57 12.74 4.66 7.03
CA ALA A 57 13.66 4.52 5.90
C ALA A 57 13.46 3.20 5.13
N VAL A 58 12.20 2.93 4.74
CA VAL A 58 11.80 1.76 3.93
C VAL A 58 11.61 2.20 2.49
N TYR A 59 12.35 1.59 1.56
CA TYR A 59 12.22 1.88 0.14
C TYR A 59 10.92 1.29 -0.40
N ARG A 60 10.06 2.11 -1.02
CA ARG A 60 8.73 1.68 -1.51
C ARG A 60 8.82 0.58 -2.58
N LYS A 61 9.82 0.66 -3.48
CA LYS A 61 10.04 -0.29 -4.56
C LYS A 61 10.43 -1.69 -4.06
N PHE A 62 11.28 -1.75 -3.03
CA PHE A 62 11.86 -3.00 -2.52
C PHE A 62 11.16 -3.54 -1.26
N GLY A 63 10.42 -2.69 -0.52
CA GLY A 63 9.72 -3.10 0.71
C GLY A 63 10.65 -3.39 1.90
N ILE A 64 11.93 -3.02 1.81
CA ILE A 64 12.95 -3.26 2.83
C ILE A 64 13.60 -1.96 3.30
N CYS A 65 14.15 -1.97 4.51
CA CYS A 65 14.84 -0.80 5.07
C CYS A 65 16.22 -0.61 4.43
N ARG A 66 16.79 0.59 4.60
CA ARG A 66 18.13 0.92 4.09
C ARG A 66 19.25 -0.04 4.50
N ILE A 67 19.15 -0.66 5.69
CA ILE A 67 20.19 -1.56 6.22
C ILE A 67 20.14 -2.89 5.47
N CYS A 68 18.99 -3.55 5.48
CA CYS A 68 18.78 -4.79 4.73
C CYS A 68 19.01 -4.60 3.23
N PHE A 69 18.57 -3.45 2.68
CA PHE A 69 18.84 -3.10 1.28
C PHE A 69 20.34 -3.04 0.99
N ARG A 70 21.13 -2.37 1.84
CA ARG A 70 22.58 -2.24 1.64
C ARG A 70 23.29 -3.59 1.71
N THR A 71 22.94 -4.44 2.68
CA THR A 71 23.51 -5.78 2.82
C THR A 71 23.20 -6.62 1.57
N LEU A 72 21.93 -6.76 1.22
CA LEU A 72 21.50 -7.54 0.06
C LEU A 72 22.04 -7.00 -1.27
N ALA A 73 22.16 -5.68 -1.42
CA ALA A 73 22.75 -5.07 -2.61
C ALA A 73 24.27 -5.32 -2.68
N SER A 74 24.96 -5.34 -1.54
CA SER A 74 26.40 -5.64 -1.50
C SER A 74 26.66 -7.12 -1.79
N ASP A 75 25.76 -7.99 -1.33
CA ASP A 75 25.81 -9.44 -1.58
C ASP A 75 25.35 -9.83 -2.99
N GLY A 76 24.92 -8.87 -3.82
CA GLY A 76 24.43 -9.13 -5.19
C GLY A 76 23.05 -9.79 -5.26
N MET A 77 22.32 -9.89 -4.15
CA MET A 77 21.00 -10.53 -4.07
C MET A 77 19.88 -9.69 -4.69
N ILE A 78 20.11 -8.40 -4.95
CA ILE A 78 19.13 -7.51 -5.60
C ILE A 78 19.52 -7.32 -7.07
N PRO A 79 18.71 -7.84 -8.03
CA PRO A 79 19.04 -7.78 -9.44
C PRO A 79 19.07 -6.33 -9.95
N GLY A 80 20.09 -6.00 -10.74
CA GLY A 80 20.24 -4.70 -11.39
C GLY A 80 20.68 -3.56 -10.46
N VAL A 81 21.00 -3.84 -9.20
CA VAL A 81 21.57 -2.84 -8.29
C VAL A 81 23.09 -2.92 -8.34
N ARG A 82 23.72 -1.81 -8.76
CA ARG A 82 25.17 -1.61 -8.74
C ARG A 82 25.51 -0.29 -8.07
N LYS A 83 26.71 -0.17 -7.52
CA LYS A 83 27.22 1.13 -7.04
C LYS A 83 27.27 2.09 -8.23
N ALA A 84 26.75 3.30 -8.04
CA ALA A 84 26.85 4.35 -9.04
C ALA A 84 28.26 4.95 -9.02
N SER A 85 28.77 5.25 -10.22
CA SER A 85 30.00 6.01 -10.45
C SER A 85 29.61 7.17 -11.34
N TRP A 86 29.88 8.38 -10.88
CA TRP A 86 29.72 9.62 -11.64
C TRP A 86 31.01 10.43 -11.48
#